data_AF-A0A3D1MDG0-F1
#
_entry.id   AF-A0A3D1MDG0-F1
#
_cell.length_a   1.000
_cell.length_b   1.000
_cell.length_c   1.000
_cell.angle_alpha   90.00
_cell.angle_beta   90.00
_cell.angle_gamma   90.00
#
_symmetry.space_group_name_H-M   'P 1'
#
loop_
_entity.id
_entity.type
_entity.pdbx_description
1 polymer ?
#
loop_
_entity_poly.entity_id
_entity_poly.type
_entity_poly.pdbx_seq_one_letter_code
_entity_poly.pdbx_strand_id
1 'polypeptide(L)'
;MKYIFTVFTFFLALASVAQAEDPKTGLLRGTVIDDDFGDPVMYAEVRVEGLDVSTLTDLDGQYSFELAPGTYTLSVEFLGYAKQVVSEVVVKEGSTELVDVRLTEESEVITEVVVTATQSRNYETALLTIQRKSAVVLDGVSAQSISRIGDSDAGQAIQRVPGVSVEGGKYIYVRGLGDRYTKTTLNGMDIPGLDPDRNTVQMDVFPTSLIDNIIVRKTFAPNMPGDFSGGVVDIATKAFPDKEQFNVKVGLGYNTNTSFNKNFLTYDGGKLDWLGMDDGSRALPSGYDYTDIKGYPTAIQEIQEDPSIEAFTREFNPTLGVRSAPAFLNTSLST
;
A
#
# COMPACT_ATOMS: atom_id res chain seq x y z
N MET A 1 -23.66 -68.05 -47.76
CA MET A 1 -24.87 -67.21 -47.99
C MET A 1 -25.95 -67.32 -46.90
N LYS A 2 -25.84 -68.20 -45.87
CA LYS A 2 -26.86 -68.30 -44.81
C LYS A 2 -26.71 -67.33 -43.63
N TYR A 3 -25.53 -66.72 -43.44
CA TYR A 3 -25.25 -65.82 -42.31
C TYR A 3 -25.37 -64.33 -42.65
N ILE A 4 -25.40 -63.96 -43.93
CA ILE A 4 -25.57 -62.57 -44.37
C ILE A 4 -27.05 -62.16 -44.33
N PHE A 5 -27.97 -63.11 -44.59
CA PHE A 5 -29.41 -62.84 -44.56
C PHE A 5 -29.96 -62.70 -43.13
N THR A 6 -29.40 -63.42 -42.15
CA THR A 6 -29.78 -63.34 -40.72
C THR A 6 -29.29 -62.07 -40.03
N VAL A 7 -28.13 -61.54 -40.43
CA VAL A 7 -27.63 -60.26 -39.88
C VAL A 7 -28.44 -59.08 -40.44
N PHE A 8 -28.89 -59.15 -41.70
CA PHE A 8 -29.71 -58.09 -42.29
C PHE A 8 -31.15 -58.07 -41.75
N THR A 9 -31.71 -59.22 -41.36
CA THR A 9 -33.04 -59.29 -40.70
C THR A 9 -32.99 -58.90 -39.22
N PHE A 10 -31.86 -59.08 -38.53
CA PHE A 10 -31.69 -58.57 -37.16
C PHE A 10 -31.49 -57.04 -37.11
N PHE A 11 -30.87 -56.45 -38.12
CA PHE A 11 -30.68 -55.00 -38.21
C PHE A 11 -31.97 -54.25 -38.61
N LEU A 12 -32.86 -54.87 -39.38
CA LEU A 12 -34.15 -54.27 -39.76
C LEU A 12 -35.23 -54.39 -38.67
N ALA A 13 -35.06 -55.31 -37.71
CA ALA A 13 -35.96 -55.47 -36.56
C ALA A 13 -35.65 -54.52 -35.38
N LEU A 14 -34.48 -53.85 -35.37
CA LEU A 14 -34.15 -52.82 -34.38
C LEU A 14 -34.57 -51.40 -34.81
N ALA A 15 -35.01 -51.21 -36.06
CA ALA A 15 -35.39 -49.91 -36.61
C ALA A 15 -36.89 -49.57 -36.42
N SER A 16 -37.66 -50.38 -35.68
CA SER A 16 -39.12 -50.28 -35.65
C SER A 16 -39.76 -50.31 -34.26
N VAL A 17 -39.09 -49.81 -33.20
CA VAL A 17 -39.78 -49.34 -31.97
C VAL A 17 -38.94 -48.25 -31.29
N ALA A 18 -39.14 -47.01 -31.71
CA ALA A 18 -38.96 -45.80 -30.90
C ALA A 18 -39.55 -44.62 -31.68
N GLN A 19 -40.87 -44.63 -31.89
CA GLN A 19 -41.55 -43.34 -31.95
C GLN A 19 -41.42 -42.78 -30.53
N ALA A 20 -40.46 -41.89 -30.31
CA ALA A 20 -40.56 -40.98 -29.20
C ALA A 20 -41.87 -40.23 -29.42
N GLU A 21 -42.87 -40.47 -28.57
CA GLU A 21 -43.97 -39.53 -28.46
C GLU A 21 -43.31 -38.18 -28.16
N ASP A 22 -43.52 -37.18 -29.01
CA ASP A 22 -43.13 -35.81 -28.68
C ASP A 22 -43.68 -35.55 -27.28
N PRO A 23 -42.84 -35.11 -26.32
CA PRO A 23 -43.31 -34.84 -24.97
C PRO A 23 -44.47 -33.88 -25.11
N LYS A 24 -45.67 -34.32 -24.73
CA LYS A 24 -46.87 -33.55 -24.96
C LYS A 24 -46.80 -32.33 -24.06
N THR A 25 -46.40 -31.20 -24.61
CA THR A 25 -46.15 -29.96 -23.89
C THR A 25 -47.41 -29.11 -23.82
N GLY A 26 -47.48 -28.27 -22.80
CA GLY A 26 -48.40 -27.14 -22.72
C GLY A 26 -47.63 -25.83 -22.91
N LEU A 27 -48.32 -24.83 -23.43
CA LEU A 27 -47.77 -23.48 -23.59
C LEU A 27 -48.17 -22.64 -22.39
N LEU A 28 -47.22 -21.98 -21.77
CA LEU A 28 -47.45 -20.97 -20.74
C LEU A 28 -47.03 -19.64 -21.32
N ARG A 29 -47.96 -18.68 -21.42
CA ARG A 29 -47.68 -17.32 -21.92
C ARG A 29 -48.16 -16.30 -20.90
N GLY A 30 -47.59 -15.12 -20.97
CA GLY A 30 -47.95 -14.05 -20.05
C GLY A 30 -47.29 -12.75 -20.41
N THR A 31 -47.75 -11.68 -19.78
CA THR A 31 -47.15 -10.35 -19.87
C THR A 31 -46.69 -9.91 -18.50
N VAL A 32 -45.47 -9.37 -18.41
CA VAL A 32 -44.95 -8.72 -17.21
C VAL A 32 -45.19 -7.22 -17.36
N ILE A 33 -45.93 -6.65 -16.40
CA ILE A 33 -46.27 -5.24 -16.38
C ILE A 33 -45.84 -4.60 -15.06
N ASP A 34 -45.50 -3.32 -15.13
CA ASP A 34 -45.27 -2.47 -13.98
C ASP A 34 -46.61 -2.19 -13.27
N ASP A 35 -46.68 -2.36 -11.95
CA ASP A 35 -47.93 -2.17 -11.19
C ASP A 35 -48.30 -0.68 -11.00
N ASP A 36 -47.31 0.22 -11.00
CA ASP A 36 -47.48 1.65 -10.73
C ASP A 36 -47.89 2.43 -11.99
N PHE A 37 -47.20 2.20 -13.11
CA PHE A 37 -47.37 2.91 -14.38
C PHE A 37 -48.13 2.11 -15.43
N GLY A 38 -48.23 0.77 -15.26
CA GLY A 38 -48.93 -0.11 -16.20
C GLY A 38 -48.18 -0.36 -17.50
N ASP A 39 -46.91 0.06 -17.59
CA ASP A 39 -46.06 -0.14 -18.75
C ASP A 39 -45.50 -1.59 -18.80
N PRO A 40 -45.26 -2.15 -20.00
CA PRO A 40 -44.65 -3.46 -20.13
C PRO A 40 -43.20 -3.46 -19.66
N VAL A 41 -42.82 -4.45 -18.84
CA VAL A 41 -41.45 -4.59 -18.35
C VAL A 41 -40.66 -5.45 -19.34
N MET A 42 -39.86 -4.79 -20.17
CA MET A 42 -38.96 -5.46 -21.12
C MET A 42 -37.72 -6.05 -20.43
N TYR A 43 -37.21 -7.17 -20.96
CA TYR A 43 -36.02 -7.86 -20.46
C TYR A 43 -36.06 -8.31 -18.98
N ALA A 44 -37.25 -8.47 -18.41
CA ALA A 44 -37.42 -9.13 -17.12
C ALA A 44 -37.11 -10.62 -17.24
N GLU A 45 -36.37 -11.17 -16.28
CA GLU A 45 -36.08 -12.59 -16.21
C GLU A 45 -37.26 -13.32 -15.58
N VAL A 46 -37.90 -14.19 -16.36
CA VAL A 46 -38.92 -15.12 -15.87
C VAL A 46 -38.27 -16.49 -15.75
N ARG A 47 -38.39 -17.12 -14.58
CA ARG A 47 -37.79 -18.42 -14.26
C ARG A 47 -38.85 -19.36 -13.72
N VAL A 48 -38.75 -20.64 -14.08
CA VAL A 48 -39.57 -21.69 -13.48
C VAL A 48 -38.79 -22.28 -12.30
N GLU A 49 -39.22 -21.99 -11.08
CA GLU A 49 -38.54 -22.46 -9.86
C GLU A 49 -38.54 -24.00 -9.80
N GLY A 50 -37.38 -24.58 -9.51
CA GLY A 50 -37.16 -26.03 -9.49
C GLY A 50 -36.77 -26.65 -10.86
N LEU A 51 -36.85 -25.88 -11.95
CA LEU A 51 -36.31 -26.25 -13.26
C LEU A 51 -35.21 -25.26 -13.66
N ASP A 52 -34.17 -25.72 -14.36
CA ASP A 52 -33.14 -24.83 -14.92
C ASP A 52 -33.61 -24.21 -16.25
N VAL A 53 -34.83 -23.66 -16.25
CA VAL A 53 -35.50 -23.10 -17.41
C VAL A 53 -35.90 -21.66 -17.08
N SER A 54 -35.42 -20.73 -17.90
CA SER A 54 -35.71 -19.30 -17.79
C SER A 54 -35.84 -18.68 -19.18
N THR A 55 -36.56 -17.57 -19.28
CA THR A 55 -36.68 -16.76 -20.49
C THR A 55 -36.69 -15.29 -20.12
N LEU A 56 -36.39 -14.43 -21.08
CA LEU A 56 -36.50 -12.98 -20.94
C LEU A 56 -37.79 -12.50 -21.59
N THR A 57 -38.43 -11.49 -21.01
CA THR A 57 -39.55 -10.81 -21.67
C THR A 57 -39.09 -10.03 -22.90
N ASP A 58 -39.96 -9.95 -23.91
CA ASP A 58 -39.70 -9.16 -25.12
C ASP A 58 -39.96 -7.65 -24.93
N LEU A 59 -39.93 -6.89 -26.02
CA LEU A 59 -40.14 -5.43 -26.00
C LEU A 59 -41.56 -5.03 -25.57
N ASP A 60 -42.52 -5.95 -25.69
CA ASP A 60 -43.91 -5.75 -25.27
C ASP A 60 -44.19 -6.40 -23.90
N GLY A 61 -43.14 -6.84 -23.18
CA GLY A 61 -43.23 -7.46 -21.86
C GLY A 61 -43.73 -8.91 -21.88
N GLN A 62 -43.85 -9.54 -23.06
CA GLN A 62 -44.40 -10.89 -23.17
C GLN A 62 -43.33 -11.96 -22.95
N TYR A 63 -43.74 -13.08 -22.36
CA TYR A 63 -42.93 -14.28 -22.24
C TYR A 63 -43.70 -15.53 -22.67
N SER A 64 -42.96 -16.59 -23.01
CA SER A 64 -43.53 -17.90 -23.32
C SER A 64 -42.62 -19.04 -22.89
N PHE A 65 -43.20 -20.07 -22.31
CA PHE A 65 -42.55 -21.35 -22.07
C PHE A 65 -43.32 -22.50 -22.71
N GLU A 66 -42.57 -23.50 -23.14
CA GLU A 66 -43.10 -24.80 -23.51
C GLU A 66 -42.70 -25.79 -22.40
N LEU A 67 -43.68 -26.21 -21.60
CA LEU A 67 -43.45 -27.01 -20.39
C LEU A 67 -44.24 -28.31 -20.45
N ALA A 68 -43.76 -29.34 -19.75
CA ALA A 68 -44.55 -30.55 -19.55
C ALA A 68 -45.81 -30.23 -18.70
N PRO A 69 -46.89 -31.02 -18.79
CA PRO A 69 -48.09 -30.79 -17.98
C PRO A 69 -47.75 -30.98 -16.50
N GLY A 70 -48.11 -30.00 -15.68
CA GLY A 70 -47.71 -29.97 -14.27
C GLY A 70 -48.07 -28.66 -13.58
N THR A 71 -47.76 -28.58 -12.29
CA THR A 71 -47.94 -27.36 -11.51
C THR A 71 -46.57 -26.76 -11.23
N TYR A 72 -46.39 -25.50 -11.59
CA TYR A 72 -45.13 -24.78 -11.50
C TYR A 72 -45.24 -23.56 -10.60
N THR A 73 -44.08 -23.08 -10.14
CA THR A 73 -43.93 -21.78 -9.51
C THR A 73 -43.05 -20.93 -10.41
N LEU A 74 -43.53 -19.74 -10.76
CA LEU A 74 -42.77 -18.78 -11.54
C LEU A 74 -42.13 -17.76 -10.60
N SER A 75 -40.89 -17.39 -10.87
CA SER A 75 -40.29 -16.19 -10.32
C SER A 75 -39.96 -15.21 -11.44
N VAL A 76 -40.28 -13.95 -11.20
CA VAL A 76 -40.00 -12.85 -12.13
C VAL A 76 -39.11 -11.84 -11.42
N GLU A 77 -37.98 -11.51 -12.04
CA GLU A 77 -36.98 -10.62 -11.49
C GLU A 77 -36.52 -9.62 -12.56
N PHE A 78 -36.47 -8.35 -12.18
CA PHE A 78 -35.91 -7.29 -13.01
C PHE A 78 -35.23 -6.25 -12.10
N LEU A 79 -34.15 -5.65 -12.59
CA LEU A 79 -33.36 -4.70 -11.80
C LEU A 79 -34.23 -3.50 -11.39
N GLY A 80 -34.30 -3.23 -10.08
CA GLY A 80 -35.11 -2.13 -9.52
C GLY A 80 -36.56 -2.50 -9.19
N TYR A 81 -36.93 -3.78 -9.30
CA TYR A 81 -38.25 -4.30 -8.93
C TYR A 81 -38.16 -5.38 -7.87
N ALA A 82 -39.21 -5.50 -7.06
CA ALA A 82 -39.35 -6.60 -6.11
C ALA A 82 -39.49 -7.93 -6.86
N LYS A 83 -38.74 -8.94 -6.43
CA LYS A 83 -38.87 -10.30 -6.97
C LYS A 83 -40.29 -10.82 -6.71
N GLN A 84 -41.05 -11.05 -7.78
CA GLN A 84 -42.42 -11.56 -7.68
C GLN A 84 -42.43 -13.08 -7.88
N VAL A 85 -43.12 -13.79 -6.99
CA VAL A 85 -43.29 -15.25 -7.07
C VAL A 85 -44.77 -15.58 -7.25
N VAL A 86 -45.08 -16.37 -8.28
CA VAL A 86 -46.44 -16.85 -8.59
C VAL A 86 -46.45 -18.37 -8.48
N SER A 87 -47.08 -18.88 -7.42
CA SER A 87 -47.23 -20.31 -7.18
C SER A 87 -48.49 -20.88 -7.84
N GLU A 88 -48.54 -22.21 -7.97
CA GLU A 88 -49.72 -22.97 -8.42
C GLU A 88 -50.13 -22.74 -9.89
N VAL A 89 -49.17 -22.43 -10.77
CA VAL A 89 -49.42 -22.30 -12.22
C VAL A 89 -49.61 -23.67 -12.84
N VAL A 90 -50.84 -24.02 -13.22
CA VAL A 90 -51.19 -25.33 -13.78
C VAL A 90 -51.10 -25.32 -15.30
N VAL A 91 -50.12 -26.01 -15.85
CA VAL A 91 -49.97 -26.21 -17.30
C VAL A 91 -50.62 -27.54 -17.68
N LYS A 92 -51.58 -27.51 -18.62
CA LYS A 92 -52.23 -28.72 -19.16
C LYS A 92 -51.75 -29.01 -20.58
N GLU A 93 -51.72 -30.29 -20.91
CA GLU A 93 -51.33 -30.80 -22.21
C GLU A 93 -52.09 -30.15 -23.37
N GLY A 94 -51.38 -29.63 -24.38
CA GLY A 94 -51.98 -29.08 -25.60
C GLY A 94 -52.80 -27.80 -25.40
N SER A 95 -52.75 -27.19 -24.21
CA SER A 95 -53.45 -25.95 -23.89
C SER A 95 -52.46 -24.79 -23.69
N THR A 96 -52.96 -23.56 -23.88
CA THR A 96 -52.21 -22.35 -23.54
C THR A 96 -52.76 -21.76 -22.25
N GLU A 97 -51.94 -21.72 -21.21
CA GLU A 97 -52.25 -21.03 -19.97
C GLU A 97 -51.72 -19.60 -20.05
N LEU A 98 -52.53 -18.64 -19.61
CA LEU A 98 -52.19 -17.22 -19.58
C LEU A 98 -52.02 -16.74 -18.15
N VAL A 99 -50.81 -16.29 -17.81
CA VAL A 99 -50.49 -15.78 -16.47
C VAL A 99 -49.78 -14.44 -16.61
N ASP A 100 -50.46 -13.36 -16.28
CA ASP A 100 -49.83 -12.04 -16.24
C ASP A 100 -49.25 -11.78 -14.86
N VAL A 101 -48.07 -11.15 -14.81
CA VAL A 101 -47.34 -10.86 -13.57
C VAL A 101 -47.17 -9.36 -13.45
N ARG A 102 -47.53 -8.81 -12.29
CA ARG A 102 -47.27 -7.42 -11.97
C ARG A 102 -46.03 -7.31 -11.08
N LEU A 103 -45.11 -6.43 -11.45
CA LEU A 103 -43.92 -6.11 -10.66
C LEU A 103 -44.11 -4.75 -9.99
N THR A 104 -43.74 -4.67 -8.72
CA THR A 104 -43.71 -3.41 -7.97
C THR A 104 -42.27 -2.91 -7.92
N GLU A 105 -42.03 -1.63 -8.20
CA GLU A 105 -40.69 -1.04 -8.08
C GLU A 105 -40.17 -1.21 -6.65
N GLU A 106 -38.96 -1.75 -6.51
CA GLU A 106 -38.24 -1.85 -5.25
C GLU A 106 -36.88 -1.19 -5.44
N SER A 107 -36.78 0.04 -4.95
CA SER A 107 -35.51 0.76 -4.92
C SER A 107 -34.62 0.20 -3.81
N GLU A 108 -33.94 -0.91 -4.07
CA GLU A 108 -32.76 -1.25 -3.29
C GLU A 108 -31.70 -0.16 -3.53
N VAL A 109 -31.42 0.62 -2.48
CA VAL A 109 -30.33 1.60 -2.49
C VAL A 109 -29.01 0.83 -2.58
N ILE A 110 -28.50 0.64 -3.79
CA ILE A 110 -27.18 0.05 -4.02
C ILE A 110 -26.16 0.93 -3.30
N THR A 111 -25.40 0.34 -2.37
CA THR A 111 -24.35 1.07 -1.64
C THR A 111 -23.22 1.40 -2.61
N GLU A 112 -22.89 2.68 -2.74
CA GLU A 112 -21.82 3.16 -3.61
C GLU A 112 -20.49 2.44 -3.29
N VAL A 113 -19.88 1.82 -4.31
CA VAL A 113 -18.54 1.24 -4.19
C VAL A 113 -17.53 2.20 -4.80
N VAL A 114 -16.86 2.98 -3.95
CA VAL A 114 -15.77 3.86 -4.36
C VAL A 114 -14.45 3.09 -4.35
N VAL A 115 -13.86 2.86 -5.53
CA VAL A 115 -12.52 2.29 -5.65
C VAL A 115 -11.49 3.41 -5.50
N THR A 116 -10.89 3.53 -4.31
CA THR A 116 -9.79 4.47 -4.05
C THR A 116 -8.43 3.78 -4.19
N ALA A 117 -7.52 4.37 -4.98
CA ALA A 117 -6.12 3.95 -5.06
C ALA A 117 -5.20 5.10 -4.64
N THR A 118 -4.32 4.85 -3.67
CA THR A 118 -3.37 5.85 -3.17
C THR A 118 -2.07 5.79 -3.97
N GLN A 119 -1.68 6.89 -4.63
CA GLN A 119 -0.41 6.96 -5.35
C GLN A 119 0.74 7.21 -4.36
N SER A 120 1.71 6.28 -4.31
CA SER A 120 2.93 6.45 -3.52
C SER A 120 3.79 7.59 -4.08
N ARG A 121 4.23 8.53 -3.24
CA ARG A 121 5.05 9.70 -3.63
C ARG A 121 6.49 9.68 -3.10
N ASN A 122 6.84 8.63 -2.36
CA ASN A 122 8.18 8.35 -1.80
C ASN A 122 9.22 7.86 -2.81
N TYR A 123 8.83 7.54 -4.06
CA TYR A 123 9.72 7.02 -5.10
C TYR A 123 10.09 8.09 -6.13
N GLU A 124 11.31 8.00 -6.67
CA GLU A 124 11.78 8.91 -7.72
C GLU A 124 10.90 8.87 -8.97
N THR A 125 10.43 7.68 -9.36
CA THR A 125 9.53 7.50 -10.51
C THR A 125 8.17 8.18 -10.33
N ALA A 126 7.68 8.25 -9.09
CA ALA A 126 6.45 8.96 -8.76
C ALA A 126 6.63 10.47 -8.90
N LEU A 127 7.73 11.03 -8.36
CA LEU A 127 8.05 12.45 -8.52
C LEU A 127 8.23 12.83 -10.00
N LEU A 128 8.90 12.01 -10.79
CA LEU A 128 9.02 12.22 -12.25
C LEU A 128 7.66 12.23 -12.94
N THR A 129 6.73 11.38 -12.50
CA THR A 129 5.36 11.35 -13.06
C THR A 129 4.60 12.64 -12.69
N ILE A 130 4.73 13.10 -11.45
CA ILE A 130 4.16 14.37 -10.98
C ILE A 130 4.75 15.54 -11.80
N GLN A 131 6.06 15.55 -12.01
CA GLN A 131 6.75 16.55 -12.80
C GLN A 131 6.26 16.56 -14.25
N ARG A 132 6.11 15.40 -14.90
CA ARG A 132 5.62 15.28 -16.28
C ARG A 132 4.17 15.76 -16.46
N LYS A 133 3.32 15.56 -15.44
CA LYS A 133 1.91 15.96 -15.48
C LYS A 133 1.69 17.41 -15.04
N SER A 134 2.72 18.08 -14.55
CA SER A 134 2.60 19.43 -14.00
C SER A 134 2.54 20.50 -15.08
N ALA A 135 1.63 21.45 -14.91
CA ALA A 135 1.58 22.68 -15.70
C ALA A 135 2.60 23.73 -15.23
N VAL A 136 3.16 23.57 -14.01
CA VAL A 136 4.17 24.46 -13.42
C VAL A 136 5.55 23.80 -13.44
N VAL A 137 6.60 24.64 -13.45
CA VAL A 137 7.96 24.17 -13.25
C VAL A 137 8.12 23.72 -11.80
N LEU A 138 8.17 22.42 -11.61
CA LEU A 138 8.45 21.79 -10.32
C LEU A 138 9.67 20.90 -10.41
N ASP A 139 10.38 20.81 -9.31
CA ASP A 139 11.44 19.84 -9.05
C ASP A 139 11.26 19.33 -7.63
N GLY A 140 11.88 18.19 -7.30
CA GLY A 140 11.75 17.66 -5.95
C GLY A 140 12.68 16.50 -5.67
N VAL A 141 12.68 16.06 -4.42
CA VAL A 141 13.47 14.94 -3.91
C VAL A 141 12.56 14.00 -3.14
N SER A 142 12.70 12.70 -3.40
CA SER A 142 11.88 11.66 -2.80
C SER A 142 12.53 11.08 -1.55
N ALA A 143 11.74 10.52 -0.61
CA ALA A 143 12.28 9.84 0.57
C ALA A 143 13.27 8.72 0.20
N GLN A 144 13.05 8.03 -0.92
CA GLN A 144 13.99 7.04 -1.44
C GLN A 144 15.35 7.65 -1.79
N SER A 145 15.34 8.78 -2.51
CA SER A 145 16.57 9.49 -2.92
C SER A 145 17.30 10.08 -1.71
N ILE A 146 16.56 10.71 -0.79
CA ILE A 146 17.06 11.22 0.49
C ILE A 146 17.74 10.10 1.29
N SER A 147 17.07 8.95 1.47
CA SER A 147 17.61 7.81 2.21
C SER A 147 18.82 7.17 1.52
N ARG A 148 18.90 7.20 0.19
CA ARG A 148 20.02 6.65 -0.57
C ARG A 148 21.28 7.51 -0.41
N ILE A 149 21.10 8.83 -0.38
CA ILE A 149 22.20 9.80 -0.20
C ILE A 149 22.65 9.83 1.27
N GLY A 150 21.71 9.65 2.20
CA GLY A 150 21.99 9.70 3.64
C GLY A 150 21.90 11.12 4.22
N ASP A 151 21.07 11.98 3.64
CA ASP A 151 20.82 13.33 4.17
C ASP A 151 20.08 13.24 5.53
N SER A 152 20.52 14.00 6.53
CA SER A 152 19.97 13.95 7.90
C SER A 152 18.70 14.77 8.11
N ASP A 153 18.58 15.88 7.39
CA ASP A 153 17.53 16.89 7.55
C ASP A 153 17.09 17.47 6.20
N ALA A 154 15.99 18.23 6.20
CA ALA A 154 15.47 18.87 4.99
C ALA A 154 16.45 19.88 4.39
N GLY A 155 17.29 20.52 5.21
CA GLY A 155 18.29 21.50 4.77
C GLY A 155 19.36 20.86 3.89
N GLN A 156 19.79 19.64 4.20
CA GLN A 156 20.68 18.86 3.34
C GLN A 156 19.96 18.28 2.13
N ALA A 157 18.78 17.69 2.34
CA ALA A 157 18.00 17.04 1.27
C ALA A 157 17.61 18.01 0.14
N ILE A 158 17.22 19.24 0.49
CA ILE A 158 16.75 20.22 -0.50
C ILE A 158 17.88 20.74 -1.40
N GLN A 159 19.15 20.65 -0.99
CA GLN A 159 20.29 21.02 -1.83
C GLN A 159 20.43 20.13 -3.07
N ARG A 160 19.76 18.97 -3.10
CA ARG A 160 19.73 18.09 -4.28
C ARG A 160 18.76 18.59 -5.34
N VAL A 161 17.86 19.51 -5.00
CA VAL A 161 16.93 20.12 -5.95
C VAL A 161 17.67 21.17 -6.78
N PRO A 162 17.61 21.08 -8.12
CA PRO A 162 18.31 22.03 -8.99
C PRO A 162 17.90 23.48 -8.71
N GLY A 163 18.86 24.41 -8.65
CA GLY A 163 18.59 25.83 -8.43
C GLY A 163 18.09 26.17 -7.03
N VAL A 164 18.27 25.26 -6.06
CA VAL A 164 18.09 25.54 -4.63
C VAL A 164 19.44 25.52 -3.95
N SER A 165 19.70 26.51 -3.11
CA SER A 165 20.86 26.56 -2.23
C SER A 165 20.41 26.82 -0.80
N VAL A 166 21.24 26.44 0.16
CA VAL A 166 20.94 26.64 1.58
C VAL A 166 22.08 27.40 2.25
N GLU A 167 21.75 28.48 2.93
CA GLU A 167 22.69 29.29 3.72
C GLU A 167 22.70 28.80 5.17
N GLY A 168 23.91 28.60 5.72
CA GLY A 168 24.09 28.17 7.11
C GLY A 168 23.49 26.81 7.45
N GLY A 169 23.11 26.02 6.44
CA GLY A 169 22.41 24.74 6.61
C GLY A 169 20.92 24.86 6.95
N LYS A 170 20.38 26.09 7.08
CA LYS A 170 19.02 26.33 7.59
C LYS A 170 18.11 27.08 6.62
N TYR A 171 18.62 28.10 5.95
CA TYR A 171 17.81 29.04 5.19
C TYR A 171 17.86 28.75 3.70
N ILE A 172 16.69 28.57 3.09
CA ILE A 172 16.57 28.21 1.67
C ILE A 172 16.59 29.42 0.75
N TYR A 173 17.26 29.24 -0.38
CA TYR A 173 17.31 30.18 -1.49
C TYR A 173 16.90 29.44 -2.76
N VAL A 174 15.88 29.92 -3.44
CA VAL A 174 15.40 29.36 -4.71
C VAL A 174 15.76 30.33 -5.82
N ARG A 175 16.56 29.88 -6.78
CA ARG A 175 17.10 30.70 -7.89
C ARG A 175 17.86 31.95 -7.41
N GLY A 176 18.56 31.83 -6.27
CA GLY A 176 19.32 32.93 -5.66
C GLY A 176 18.48 33.95 -4.89
N LEU A 177 17.16 33.77 -4.83
CA LEU A 177 16.26 34.58 -4.01
C LEU A 177 15.98 33.83 -2.70
N GLY A 178 16.15 34.47 -1.56
CA GLY A 178 15.86 33.89 -0.24
C GLY A 178 14.97 34.79 0.60
N ASP A 179 14.76 34.40 1.85
CA ASP A 179 13.96 35.13 2.84
C ASP A 179 12.54 35.47 2.33
N ARG A 180 12.20 36.75 2.19
CA ARG A 180 10.88 37.25 1.77
C ARG A 180 10.39 36.76 0.40
N TYR A 181 11.25 36.11 -0.38
CA TYR A 181 10.95 35.66 -1.74
C TYR A 181 10.76 34.14 -1.84
N THR A 182 11.07 33.39 -0.78
CA THR A 182 10.90 31.95 -0.71
C THR A 182 9.93 31.60 0.41
N LYS A 183 8.95 30.78 0.08
CA LYS A 183 7.93 30.35 1.05
C LYS A 183 8.03 28.86 1.30
N THR A 184 7.84 28.46 2.54
CA THR A 184 7.86 27.05 2.95
C THR A 184 6.49 26.64 3.44
N THR A 185 6.00 25.53 2.91
CA THR A 185 4.77 24.87 3.34
C THR A 185 5.08 23.47 3.86
N LEU A 186 4.29 23.01 4.82
CA LEU A 186 4.30 21.63 5.28
C LEU A 186 2.94 21.02 4.97
N ASN A 187 2.93 19.97 4.15
CA ASN A 187 1.70 19.34 3.67
C ASN A 187 0.72 20.36 3.05
N GLY A 188 1.26 21.36 2.33
CA GLY A 188 0.48 22.45 1.72
C GLY A 188 0.02 23.56 2.69
N MET A 189 0.32 23.49 3.99
CA MET A 189 0.01 24.55 4.95
C MET A 189 1.22 25.47 5.17
N ASP A 190 0.98 26.77 5.24
CA ASP A 190 2.01 27.78 5.53
C ASP A 190 2.54 27.61 6.97
N ILE A 191 3.86 27.57 7.11
CA ILE A 191 4.52 27.53 8.42
C ILE A 191 5.35 28.80 8.62
N PRO A 192 5.21 29.49 9.77
CA PRO A 192 6.05 30.64 10.08
C PRO A 192 7.48 30.22 10.44
N GLY A 193 8.43 31.09 10.14
CA GLY A 193 9.79 30.96 10.65
C GLY A 193 9.84 31.00 12.18
N LEU A 194 10.83 30.33 12.77
CA LEU A 194 11.12 30.42 14.21
C LEU A 194 11.93 31.68 14.56
N ASP A 195 12.49 32.34 13.56
CA ASP A 195 13.27 33.57 13.70
C ASP A 195 12.35 34.78 13.46
N PRO A 196 12.20 35.71 14.43
CA PRO A 196 11.32 36.87 14.26
C PRO A 196 11.82 37.86 13.19
N ASP A 197 13.10 37.82 12.83
CA ASP A 197 13.71 38.73 11.86
C ASP A 197 13.71 38.17 10.42
N ARG A 198 13.29 36.90 10.23
CA ARG A 198 13.27 36.22 8.93
C ARG A 198 11.94 35.52 8.68
N ASN A 199 11.44 35.64 7.46
CA ASN A 199 10.21 34.94 7.05
C ASN A 199 10.46 33.49 6.62
N THR A 200 11.71 33.09 6.42
CA THR A 200 12.08 31.71 6.03
C THR A 200 12.09 30.76 7.23
N VAL A 201 11.49 29.58 7.04
CA VAL A 201 11.53 28.48 8.00
C VAL A 201 12.92 27.83 8.02
N GLN A 202 13.43 27.54 9.21
CA GLN A 202 14.68 26.80 9.40
C GLN A 202 14.47 25.34 8.95
N MET A 203 15.23 24.88 7.97
CA MET A 203 15.03 23.53 7.39
C MET A 203 15.66 22.39 8.18
N ASP A 204 16.68 22.69 8.98
CA ASP A 204 17.37 21.71 9.83
C ASP A 204 16.46 21.13 10.93
N VAL A 205 15.34 21.80 11.23
CA VAL A 205 14.36 21.33 12.21
C VAL A 205 13.51 20.16 11.71
N PHE A 206 13.56 19.83 10.41
CA PHE A 206 12.79 18.75 9.81
C PHE A 206 13.67 17.52 9.55
N PRO A 207 13.56 16.46 10.38
CA PRO A 207 14.32 15.22 10.16
C PRO A 207 13.84 14.50 8.89
N THR A 208 14.78 13.95 8.11
CA THR A 208 14.45 13.21 6.89
C THR A 208 13.66 11.92 7.15
N SER A 209 13.70 11.40 8.37
CA SER A 209 12.89 10.26 8.79
C SER A 209 11.38 10.52 8.70
N LEU A 210 10.95 11.78 8.85
CA LEU A 210 9.54 12.20 8.79
C LEU A 210 9.11 12.66 7.39
N ILE A 211 10.05 12.86 6.47
CA ILE A 211 9.79 13.44 5.15
C ILE A 211 9.50 12.33 4.13
N ASP A 212 8.39 12.46 3.42
CA ASP A 212 8.02 11.61 2.30
C ASP A 212 8.61 12.13 0.97
N ASN A 213 8.51 13.44 0.76
CA ASN A 213 9.12 14.14 -0.38
C ASN A 213 9.22 15.64 -0.09
N ILE A 214 10.11 16.33 -0.81
CA ILE A 214 10.19 17.79 -0.84
C ILE A 214 9.99 18.23 -2.28
N ILE A 215 9.01 19.10 -2.53
CA ILE A 215 8.68 19.61 -3.86
C ILE A 215 8.89 21.12 -3.89
N VAL A 216 9.69 21.59 -4.83
CA VAL A 216 9.97 23.01 -5.05
C VAL A 216 9.30 23.46 -6.33
N ARG A 217 8.35 24.38 -6.20
CA ARG A 217 7.59 24.96 -7.30
C ARG A 217 8.17 26.34 -7.61
N LYS A 218 8.64 26.51 -8.84
CA LYS A 218 9.41 27.69 -9.25
C LYS A 218 8.62 28.63 -10.15
N THR A 219 7.37 28.30 -10.45
CA THR A 219 6.44 29.15 -11.20
C THR A 219 5.12 29.22 -10.45
N PHE A 220 4.45 30.36 -10.57
CA PHE A 220 3.17 30.60 -9.93
C PHE A 220 2.05 29.75 -10.54
N ALA A 221 1.11 29.34 -9.70
CA ALA A 221 -0.21 28.86 -10.12
C ALA A 221 -1.30 29.39 -9.18
N PRO A 222 -2.55 29.54 -9.66
CA PRO A 222 -3.62 30.23 -8.91
C PRO A 222 -4.00 29.59 -7.57
N ASN A 223 -3.63 28.33 -7.34
CA ASN A 223 -3.90 27.59 -6.12
C ASN A 223 -2.78 27.71 -5.06
N MET A 224 -1.83 28.62 -5.24
CA MET A 224 -0.69 28.83 -4.34
C MET A 224 -0.72 30.22 -3.70
N PRO A 225 -0.03 30.42 -2.57
CA PRO A 225 0.11 31.74 -1.97
C PRO A 225 0.68 32.78 -2.95
N GLY A 226 0.18 34.02 -2.91
CA GLY A 226 0.58 35.08 -3.84
C GLY A 226 1.85 35.84 -3.45
N ASP A 227 2.51 35.45 -2.36
CA ASP A 227 3.57 36.20 -1.67
C ASP A 227 4.98 35.63 -1.88
N PHE A 228 5.23 34.91 -2.98
CA PHE A 228 6.57 34.41 -3.34
C PHE A 228 7.01 34.85 -4.74
N SER A 229 8.32 35.00 -4.94
CA SER A 229 8.89 35.29 -6.26
C SER A 229 10.05 34.36 -6.65
N GLY A 230 10.76 33.78 -5.68
CA GLY A 230 11.78 32.75 -5.89
C GLY A 230 11.18 31.37 -6.08
N GLY A 231 10.29 30.97 -5.18
CA GLY A 231 9.56 29.70 -5.26
C GLY A 231 8.90 29.30 -3.95
N VAL A 232 8.05 28.27 -4.02
CA VAL A 232 7.43 27.63 -2.86
C VAL A 232 8.06 26.26 -2.67
N VAL A 233 8.52 25.99 -1.47
CA VAL A 233 9.04 24.70 -1.03
C VAL A 233 7.97 24.02 -0.18
N ASP A 234 7.48 22.88 -0.64
CA ASP A 234 6.49 22.09 0.07
C ASP A 234 7.14 20.81 0.60
N ILE A 235 7.10 20.64 1.92
CA ILE A 235 7.61 19.46 2.61
C ILE A 235 6.40 18.56 2.88
N ALA A 236 6.37 17.39 2.26
CA ALA A 236 5.35 16.38 2.55
C ALA A 236 5.89 15.41 3.60
N THR A 237 5.13 15.17 4.67
CA THR A 237 5.48 14.19 5.70
C THR A 237 4.95 12.80 5.37
N LYS A 238 5.61 11.77 5.90
CA LYS A 238 5.12 10.39 5.81
C LYS A 238 3.78 10.28 6.53
N ALA A 239 2.82 9.60 5.89
CA ALA A 239 1.56 9.27 6.52
C ALA A 239 1.77 8.27 7.65
N PHE A 240 0.92 8.34 8.67
CA PHE A 240 0.85 7.29 9.68
C PHE A 240 0.41 5.99 9.02
N PRO A 241 1.05 4.85 9.34
CA PRO A 241 0.70 3.59 8.71
C PRO A 241 -0.68 3.12 9.20
N ASP A 242 -1.56 2.73 8.27
CA ASP A 242 -2.91 2.23 8.59
C ASP A 242 -2.91 0.83 9.21
N LYS A 243 -1.76 0.14 9.16
CA LYS A 243 -1.56 -1.22 9.67
C LYS A 243 -0.24 -1.29 10.41
N GLU A 244 -0.14 -2.21 11.36
CA GLU A 244 1.10 -2.53 12.04
C GLU A 244 2.18 -2.94 11.02
N GLN A 245 3.37 -2.35 11.13
CA GLN A 245 4.50 -2.61 10.25
C GLN A 245 5.74 -2.95 11.07
N PHE A 246 6.40 -4.06 10.72
CA PHE A 246 7.67 -4.47 11.27
C PHE A 246 8.73 -4.41 10.16
N ASN A 247 9.80 -3.64 10.38
CA ASN A 247 10.81 -3.37 9.35
C ASN A 247 12.18 -3.90 9.80
N VAL A 248 12.68 -4.94 9.15
CA VAL A 248 14.05 -5.43 9.40
C VAL A 248 14.94 -5.07 8.20
N LYS A 249 16.07 -4.42 8.47
CA LYS A 249 17.09 -4.12 7.47
C LYS A 249 18.37 -4.89 7.77
N VAL A 250 18.82 -5.66 6.78
CA VAL A 250 20.10 -6.39 6.80
C VAL A 250 20.99 -5.81 5.72
N GLY A 251 22.18 -5.35 6.08
CA GLY A 251 23.17 -4.80 5.15
C GLY A 251 24.47 -5.58 5.18
N LEU A 252 25.02 -5.87 3.99
CA LEU A 252 26.36 -6.44 3.81
C LEU A 252 27.22 -5.44 3.03
N GLY A 253 28.43 -5.18 3.51
CA GLY A 253 29.39 -4.27 2.91
C GLY A 253 30.73 -4.95 2.65
N TYR A 254 31.27 -4.74 1.45
CA TYR A 254 32.62 -5.18 1.06
C TYR A 254 33.49 -3.96 0.82
N ASN A 255 34.64 -3.91 1.49
CA ASN A 255 35.64 -2.86 1.31
C ASN A 255 36.95 -3.50 0.85
N THR A 256 37.44 -3.10 -0.32
CA THR A 256 38.65 -3.67 -0.94
C THR A 256 39.92 -3.51 -0.11
N ASN A 257 39.96 -2.52 0.80
CA ASN A 257 41.14 -2.24 1.62
C ASN A 257 41.13 -3.00 2.95
N THR A 258 39.95 -3.38 3.45
CA THR A 258 39.79 -3.95 4.80
C THR A 258 39.18 -5.34 4.82
N SER A 259 38.17 -5.63 3.99
CA SER A 259 37.49 -6.94 3.97
C SER A 259 38.44 -8.06 3.52
N PHE A 260 38.50 -9.14 4.29
CA PHE A 260 39.40 -10.29 4.13
C PHE A 260 40.90 -9.95 4.16
N ASN A 261 41.27 -8.76 4.62
CA ASN A 261 42.66 -8.42 4.89
C ASN A 261 43.13 -9.23 6.12
N LYS A 262 44.17 -10.04 5.94
CA LYS A 262 44.76 -10.87 7.01
C LYS A 262 45.49 -10.06 8.08
N ASN A 263 45.88 -8.83 7.75
CA ASN A 263 46.63 -7.93 8.60
C ASN A 263 45.78 -6.75 9.08
N PHE A 264 44.49 -6.98 9.36
CA PHE A 264 43.61 -5.94 9.89
C PHE A 264 43.86 -5.75 11.39
N LEU A 265 44.06 -4.50 11.80
CA LEU A 265 44.24 -4.13 13.19
C LEU A 265 42.87 -4.13 13.87
N THR A 266 42.69 -5.00 14.85
CA THR A 266 41.51 -5.09 15.71
C THR A 266 41.93 -5.06 17.18
N TYR A 267 40.99 -5.01 18.11
CA TYR A 267 41.25 -5.09 19.55
C TYR A 267 40.61 -6.35 20.15
N ASP A 268 41.03 -6.70 21.36
CA ASP A 268 40.41 -7.77 22.14
C ASP A 268 39.14 -7.25 22.83
N GLY A 269 38.04 -7.36 22.11
CA GLY A 269 36.71 -6.97 22.59
C GLY A 269 36.01 -8.02 23.45
N GLY A 270 34.84 -7.64 23.96
CA GLY A 270 33.93 -8.53 24.67
C GLY A 270 33.36 -9.64 23.78
N LYS A 271 32.80 -10.69 24.38
CA LYS A 271 32.12 -11.78 23.65
C LYS A 271 30.92 -11.30 22.84
N LEU A 272 30.28 -10.21 23.26
CA LEU A 272 29.10 -9.64 22.61
C LEU A 272 29.43 -8.42 21.72
N ASP A 273 30.70 -8.07 21.54
CA ASP A 273 31.09 -6.90 20.73
C ASP A 273 30.70 -6.99 19.26
N TRP A 274 30.62 -8.21 18.73
CA TRP A 274 30.16 -8.43 17.35
C TRP A 274 28.68 -8.07 17.16
N LEU A 275 27.89 -8.00 18.23
CA LEU A 275 26.52 -7.47 18.26
C LEU A 275 26.48 -5.98 18.64
N GLY A 276 27.63 -5.35 18.93
CA GLY A 276 27.71 -3.99 19.45
C GLY A 276 27.18 -3.86 20.89
N MET A 277 27.06 -4.96 21.63
CA MET A 277 26.58 -4.96 23.02
C MET A 277 27.78 -5.15 23.97
N ASP A 278 27.84 -4.32 25.01
CA ASP A 278 28.84 -4.49 26.06
C ASP A 278 28.47 -5.69 26.94
N ASP A 279 29.45 -6.55 27.23
CA ASP A 279 29.31 -7.72 28.09
C ASP A 279 29.95 -7.51 29.47
N GLY A 280 30.30 -6.26 29.79
CA GLY A 280 30.98 -5.86 31.02
C GLY A 280 32.50 -5.93 30.92
N SER A 281 33.06 -6.33 29.77
CA SER A 281 34.50 -6.21 29.51
C SER A 281 35.00 -4.76 29.56
N ARG A 282 34.10 -3.78 29.40
CA ARG A 282 34.39 -2.34 29.54
C ARG A 282 33.80 -1.73 30.80
N ALA A 283 33.33 -2.55 31.75
CA ALA A 283 32.83 -2.05 33.02
C ALA A 283 33.95 -1.33 33.79
N LEU A 284 33.58 -0.27 34.49
CA LEU A 284 34.52 0.38 35.39
C LEU A 284 34.83 -0.51 36.59
N PRO A 285 36.00 -0.31 37.21
CA PRO A 285 36.32 -0.89 38.50
C PRO A 285 35.27 -0.62 39.57
N SER A 286 35.06 -1.61 40.43
CA SER A 286 34.19 -1.50 41.60
C SER A 286 34.63 -0.35 42.51
N GLY A 287 33.70 0.54 42.86
CA GLY A 287 33.96 1.74 43.67
C GLY A 287 34.35 3.00 42.87
N TYR A 288 34.35 2.95 41.54
CA TYR A 288 34.53 4.14 40.70
C TYR A 288 33.27 5.03 40.75
N ASP A 289 33.36 6.18 41.43
CA ASP A 289 32.34 7.24 41.44
C ASP A 289 32.79 8.41 40.55
N TYR A 290 32.05 8.68 39.48
CA TYR A 290 32.30 9.80 38.56
C TYR A 290 32.12 11.18 39.20
N THR A 291 31.48 11.26 40.37
CA THR A 291 31.10 12.51 41.03
C THR A 291 32.04 12.93 42.15
N ASP A 292 32.90 12.03 42.64
CA ASP A 292 33.85 12.32 43.72
C ASP A 292 35.31 12.11 43.30
N ILE A 293 35.85 13.13 42.62
CA ILE A 293 37.26 13.22 42.17
C ILE A 293 38.25 13.35 43.36
N LYS A 294 37.77 13.44 44.62
CA LYS A 294 38.64 13.67 45.78
C LYS A 294 39.25 12.41 46.39
N GLY A 295 38.81 11.23 45.97
CA GLY A 295 39.31 9.93 46.46
C GLY A 295 40.51 9.38 45.68
N TYR A 296 41.04 10.10 44.67
CA TYR A 296 42.16 9.59 43.90
C TYR A 296 43.45 9.61 44.70
N PRO A 297 44.25 8.53 44.68
CA PRO A 297 45.65 8.64 45.05
C PRO A 297 46.33 9.57 44.05
N THR A 298 46.55 10.82 44.44
CA THR A 298 47.41 11.72 43.67
C THR A 298 48.81 11.10 43.63
N ALA A 299 49.28 10.75 42.43
CA ALA A 299 50.58 10.12 42.15
C ALA A 299 51.82 10.93 42.60
N ILE A 300 51.64 11.98 43.42
CA ILE A 300 52.65 12.92 43.86
C ILE A 300 52.93 12.78 45.38
N GLN A 301 52.10 12.08 46.15
CA GLN A 301 52.41 11.77 47.55
C GLN A 301 52.82 10.31 47.70
N GLU A 302 54.15 10.14 47.69
CA GLU A 302 54.91 8.98 48.13
C GLU A 302 54.64 7.68 47.38
N ILE A 303 55.67 7.27 46.61
CA ILE A 303 55.82 5.94 46.00
C ILE A 303 56.01 4.92 47.14
N GLN A 304 54.99 4.72 47.95
CA GLN A 304 54.82 3.49 48.71
C GLN A 304 53.88 2.61 47.88
N GLU A 305 54.33 1.39 47.66
CA GLU A 305 53.62 0.31 47.00
C GLU A 305 52.33 -0.01 47.77
N ASP A 306 51.31 0.84 47.64
CA ASP A 306 49.99 0.57 48.22
C ASP A 306 49.32 -0.50 47.34
N PRO A 307 49.14 -1.73 47.86
CA PRO A 307 48.58 -2.83 47.08
C PRO A 307 47.15 -2.55 46.63
N SER A 308 46.44 -1.61 47.28
CA SER A 308 45.07 -1.24 46.92
C SER A 308 45.01 -0.41 45.63
N ILE A 309 45.98 0.47 45.40
CA ILE A 309 46.08 1.26 44.15
C ILE A 309 46.47 0.36 42.99
N GLU A 310 47.40 -0.57 43.22
CA GLU A 310 47.79 -1.55 42.21
C GLU A 310 46.63 -2.50 41.87
N ALA A 311 45.87 -2.96 42.87
CA ALA A 311 44.68 -3.79 42.64
C ALA A 311 43.61 -3.03 41.83
N PHE A 312 43.34 -1.76 42.18
CA PHE A 312 42.38 -0.91 41.48
C PHE A 312 42.80 -0.58 40.04
N THR A 313 44.09 -0.27 39.82
CA THR A 313 44.60 0.00 38.46
C THR A 313 44.67 -1.25 37.58
N ARG A 314 44.84 -2.44 38.16
CA ARG A 314 44.71 -3.72 37.44
C ARG A 314 43.26 -4.11 37.15
N GLU A 315 42.30 -3.58 37.90
CA GLU A 315 40.86 -3.77 37.67
C GLU A 315 40.38 -3.00 36.44
N PHE A 316 41.05 -1.90 36.07
CA PHE A 316 40.98 -1.35 34.72
C PHE A 316 41.65 -2.33 33.76
N ASN A 317 40.95 -3.41 33.39
CA ASN A 317 41.42 -4.35 32.39
C ASN A 317 41.41 -3.65 31.02
N PRO A 318 42.56 -3.23 30.48
CA PRO A 318 42.58 -2.53 29.22
C PRO A 318 42.89 -3.58 28.16
N THR A 319 41.88 -4.32 27.70
CA THR A 319 41.99 -5.04 26.43
C THR A 319 41.92 -4.04 25.26
N LEU A 320 42.73 -2.98 25.34
CA LEU A 320 42.95 -1.95 24.32
C LEU A 320 44.17 -2.30 23.45
N GLY A 321 44.81 -3.44 23.73
CA GLY A 321 45.88 -3.98 22.90
C GLY A 321 45.40 -4.22 21.48
N VAL A 322 46.08 -3.60 20.52
CA VAL A 322 45.81 -3.84 19.10
C VAL A 322 46.43 -5.19 18.73
N ARG A 323 45.63 -6.07 18.12
CA ARG A 323 46.09 -7.31 17.52
C ARG A 323 45.76 -7.36 16.03
N SER A 324 46.56 -8.10 15.29
CA SER A 324 46.27 -8.39 13.89
C SER A 324 45.32 -9.58 13.80
N ALA A 325 44.23 -9.45 13.05
CA ALA A 325 43.29 -10.52 12.76
C ALA A 325 42.75 -10.41 11.32
N PRO A 326 42.26 -11.50 10.72
CA PRO A 326 41.51 -11.40 9.48
C PRO A 326 40.22 -10.61 9.71
N ALA A 327 40.01 -9.56 8.93
CA ALA A 327 38.75 -8.83 8.92
C ALA A 327 37.69 -9.55 8.09
N PHE A 328 36.47 -9.66 8.61
CA PHE A 328 35.33 -10.20 7.90
C PHE A 328 34.60 -9.10 7.11
N LEU A 329 33.50 -9.46 6.44
CA LEU A 329 32.63 -8.49 5.78
C LEU A 329 32.02 -7.55 6.80
N ASN A 330 31.78 -6.31 6.38
CA ASN A 330 31.00 -5.38 7.19
C ASN A 330 29.55 -5.86 7.16
N THR A 331 28.95 -6.01 8.33
CA THR A 331 27.55 -6.39 8.46
C THR A 331 26.82 -5.35 9.30
N SER A 332 25.54 -5.11 9.00
CA SER A 332 24.68 -4.23 9.78
C SER A 332 23.30 -4.86 9.88
N LEU A 333 22.74 -4.82 11.08
CA LEU A 333 21.39 -5.26 11.38
C LEU A 333 20.68 -4.11 12.10
N SER A 334 19.54 -3.69 11.58
CA SER A 334 18.65 -2.75 12.26
C SER A 334 17.22 -3.24 12.15
N THR A 335 16.49 -3.12 13.25
CA THR A 335 15.09 -3.55 13.42
C THR A 335 14.25 -2.34 13.82
#